data_AF-A0A672KQ85-F1
#
_entry.id   AF-A0A672KQ85-F1
#
_cell.length_a   1.000
_cell.length_b   1.000
_cell.length_c   1.000
_cell.angle_alpha   90.00
_cell.angle_beta   90.00
_cell.angle_gamma   90.00
#
_symmetry.space_group_name_H-M   'P 1'
#
loop_
_entity.id
_entity.type
_entity.pdbx_description
1 polymer ?
#
loop_
_entity_poly.entity_id
_entity_poly.type
_entity_poly.pdbx_seq_one_letter_code
_entity_poly.pdbx_strand_id
1 'polypeptide(L)'
;GQQAIMPGQSYELEDGTSSFKDFHGSRNNRFSSPEQAAKNRIQHPSNVLHFFNAAPEASPDSFTRVCEELGVKSPSNVKLFAAKERSSSGLLDWESVNDAMEALAMMNHYQMKNPSGPYPYTLKLCFSTAQHAN
;
A
#
# COMPACT_ATOMS: atom_id res chain seq x y z
N GLY A 1 7.49 18.75 29.83
CA GLY A 1 8.94 18.94 29.86
C GLY A 1 9.53 18.25 28.66
N GLN A 2 10.39 18.93 27.89
CA GLN A 2 11.05 18.32 26.74
C GLN A 2 11.93 17.16 27.23
N GLN A 3 11.60 15.93 26.80
CA GLN A 3 12.45 14.78 27.02
C GLN A 3 13.75 14.99 26.23
N ALA A 4 14.88 14.97 26.92
CA ALA A 4 16.20 15.08 26.31
C ALA A 4 16.45 13.81 25.48
N ILE A 5 16.58 13.96 24.16
CA ILE A 5 16.91 12.86 23.26
C ILE A 5 18.42 12.59 23.37
N MET A 6 18.79 11.46 23.98
CA MET A 6 20.18 11.01 24.03
C MET A 6 20.59 10.43 22.67
N PRO A 7 21.78 10.77 22.12
CA PRO A 7 22.26 10.19 20.87
C PRO A 7 22.36 8.66 20.98
N GLY A 8 21.62 7.94 20.13
CA GLY A 8 21.64 6.47 20.08
C GLY A 8 20.48 5.76 20.79
N GLN A 9 19.57 6.48 21.44
CA GLN A 9 18.37 5.90 22.05
C GLN A 9 17.15 6.20 21.18
N SER A 10 16.40 5.16 20.83
CA SER A 10 15.07 5.32 20.21
C SER A 10 14.14 6.00 21.21
N TYR A 11 13.28 6.88 20.72
CA TYR A 11 12.24 7.57 21.49
C TYR A 11 10.88 7.30 20.87
N GLU A 12 9.80 7.55 21.60
CA GLU A 12 8.45 7.35 21.10
C GLU A 12 7.99 8.58 20.30
N LEU A 13 7.41 8.33 19.13
CA LEU A 13 6.72 9.32 18.31
C LEU A 13 5.34 9.61 18.92
N GLU A 14 4.67 10.65 18.41
CA GLU A 14 3.36 11.10 18.91
C GLU A 14 2.26 10.03 18.78
N ASP A 15 2.41 9.10 17.86
CA ASP A 15 1.52 7.94 17.65
C ASP A 15 1.88 6.73 18.54
N GLY A 16 2.86 6.87 19.43
CA GLY A 16 3.36 5.82 20.32
C GLY A 16 4.29 4.81 19.64
N THR A 17 4.67 5.03 18.38
CA THR A 17 5.63 4.15 17.69
C THR A 17 7.07 4.56 17.98
N SER A 18 7.99 3.61 17.88
CA SER A 18 9.43 3.88 18.06
C SER A 18 9.98 4.70 16.89
N SER A 19 10.79 5.71 17.20
CA SER A 19 11.55 6.51 16.22
C SER A 19 12.62 5.70 15.47
N PHE A 20 12.88 4.46 15.89
CA PHE A 20 13.71 3.48 15.19
C PHE A 20 12.90 2.20 14.90
N LYS A 21 13.02 1.69 13.67
CA LYS A 21 12.38 0.44 13.24
C LYS A 21 13.27 -0.31 12.26
N ASP A 22 13.58 -1.57 12.56
CA ASP A 22 14.30 -2.45 11.64
C ASP A 22 13.33 -3.18 10.70
N PHE A 23 13.64 -3.14 9.39
CA PHE A 23 12.86 -3.81 8.35
C PHE A 23 13.66 -4.88 7.60
N HIS A 24 14.88 -5.21 8.04
CA HIS A 24 15.76 -6.15 7.35
C HIS A 24 15.10 -7.53 7.13
N GLY A 25 14.37 -8.03 8.12
CA GLY A 25 13.63 -9.31 8.05
C GLY A 25 12.20 -9.22 7.48
N SER A 26 11.77 -8.07 6.95
CA SER A 26 10.39 -7.88 6.52
C SER A 26 10.03 -8.75 5.32
N ARG A 27 8.95 -9.55 5.46
CA ARG A 27 8.37 -10.34 4.34
C ARG A 27 7.81 -9.47 3.20
N ASN A 28 7.64 -8.17 3.45
CA ASN A 28 7.15 -7.20 2.47
C ASN A 28 8.27 -6.61 1.60
N ASN A 29 9.55 -6.93 1.91
CA ASN A 29 10.68 -6.52 1.10
C ASN A 29 10.59 -7.13 -0.30
N ARG A 30 10.67 -6.27 -1.33
CA ARG A 30 10.48 -6.69 -2.73
C ARG A 30 11.80 -6.96 -3.46
N PHE A 31 12.94 -6.70 -2.82
CA PHE A 31 14.29 -6.82 -3.37
C PHE A 31 15.17 -7.82 -2.60
N SER A 32 14.55 -8.71 -1.80
CA SER A 32 15.29 -9.68 -0.97
C SER A 32 15.98 -10.79 -1.76
N SER A 33 15.58 -11.03 -3.01
CA SER A 33 16.28 -11.94 -3.92
C SER A 33 16.33 -11.34 -5.34
N PRO A 34 17.30 -11.75 -6.19
CA PRO A 34 17.39 -11.30 -7.57
C PRO A 34 16.11 -11.54 -8.37
N GLU A 35 15.44 -12.69 -8.14
CA GLU A 35 14.19 -13.06 -8.81
C GLU A 35 13.01 -12.18 -8.40
N GLN A 36 12.95 -11.77 -7.13
CA GLN A 36 11.94 -10.82 -6.66
C GLN A 36 12.25 -9.40 -7.16
N ALA A 37 13.52 -9.00 -7.10
CA ALA A 37 13.97 -7.70 -7.58
C ALA A 37 13.65 -7.49 -9.07
N ALA A 38 13.88 -8.51 -9.92
CA ALA A 38 13.61 -8.46 -11.35
C ALA A 38 12.12 -8.20 -11.69
N LYS A 39 11.20 -8.52 -10.77
CA LYS A 39 9.76 -8.27 -10.94
C LYS A 39 9.36 -6.83 -10.56
N ASN A 40 10.23 -6.08 -9.90
CA ASN A 40 9.99 -4.70 -9.51
C ASN A 40 10.62 -3.77 -10.55
N ARG A 41 9.80 -3.24 -11.45
CA ARG A 41 10.23 -2.15 -12.33
C ARG A 41 10.17 -0.85 -11.54
N ILE A 42 11.26 -0.09 -11.55
CA ILE A 42 11.26 1.29 -11.03
C ILE A 42 10.37 2.09 -11.97
N GLN A 43 9.24 2.55 -11.45
CA GLN A 43 8.28 3.36 -12.17
C GLN A 43 8.34 4.78 -11.65
N HIS A 44 8.26 5.74 -12.56
CA HIS A 44 8.14 7.15 -12.19
C HIS A 44 6.83 7.37 -11.41
N PRO A 45 6.79 8.34 -10.48
CA PRO A 45 5.56 8.72 -9.82
C PRO A 45 4.46 9.02 -10.83
N SER A 46 3.28 8.48 -10.59
CA SER A 46 2.09 8.58 -11.43
C SER A 46 0.87 8.76 -10.55
N ASN A 47 -0.19 9.35 -11.08
CA ASN A 47 -1.49 9.46 -10.43
C ASN A 47 -2.26 8.11 -10.45
N VAL A 48 -1.74 7.10 -11.14
CA VAL A 48 -2.32 5.76 -11.20
C VAL A 48 -1.45 4.77 -10.43
N LEU A 49 -2.07 4.03 -9.49
CA LEU A 49 -1.45 2.93 -8.76
C LEU A 49 -1.97 1.58 -9.26
N HIS A 50 -1.08 0.60 -9.37
CA HIS A 50 -1.41 -0.79 -9.57
C HIS A 50 -1.45 -1.50 -8.22
N PHE A 51 -2.59 -2.09 -7.88
CA PHE A 51 -2.75 -2.90 -6.68
C PHE A 51 -2.70 -4.40 -6.96
N PHE A 52 -2.14 -5.14 -6.01
CA PHE A 52 -2.06 -6.60 -6.02
C PHE A 52 -2.45 -7.15 -4.65
N ASN A 53 -2.85 -8.42 -4.64
CA ASN A 53 -3.14 -9.18 -3.43
C ASN A 53 -4.24 -8.53 -2.57
N ALA A 54 -5.23 -7.90 -3.21
CA ALA A 54 -6.45 -7.48 -2.53
C ALA A 54 -7.40 -8.68 -2.35
N ALA A 55 -8.36 -8.53 -1.45
CA ALA A 55 -9.40 -9.54 -1.24
C ALA A 55 -10.12 -9.87 -2.57
N PRO A 56 -10.48 -11.13 -2.85
CA PRO A 56 -11.11 -11.53 -4.11
C PRO A 56 -12.44 -10.80 -4.36
N GLU A 57 -13.15 -10.46 -3.29
CA GLU A 57 -14.40 -9.69 -3.28
C GLU A 57 -14.20 -8.16 -3.20
N ALA A 58 -12.97 -7.66 -3.33
CA ALA A 58 -12.68 -6.24 -3.24
C ALA A 58 -13.47 -5.46 -4.31
N SER A 59 -14.24 -4.48 -3.86
CA SER A 59 -15.02 -3.56 -4.68
C SER A 59 -14.44 -2.14 -4.61
N PRO A 60 -14.85 -1.22 -5.50
CA PRO A 60 -14.50 0.20 -5.37
C PRO A 60 -14.81 0.75 -3.97
N ASP A 61 -15.97 0.42 -3.38
CA ASP A 61 -16.34 0.83 -2.03
C ASP A 61 -15.37 0.32 -0.95
N SER A 62 -14.75 -0.84 -1.18
CA SER A 62 -13.77 -1.39 -0.25
C SER A 62 -12.54 -0.49 -0.19
N PHE A 63 -12.09 0.04 -1.33
CA PHE A 63 -10.97 0.97 -1.39
C PHE A 63 -11.33 2.33 -0.80
N THR A 64 -12.53 2.85 -1.08
CA THR A 64 -13.03 4.09 -0.46
C THR A 64 -13.00 4.00 1.06
N ARG A 65 -13.54 2.92 1.66
CA ARG A 65 -13.52 2.72 3.12
C ARG A 65 -12.12 2.66 3.69
N VAL A 66 -11.19 1.99 3.01
CA VAL A 66 -9.77 1.94 3.43
C VAL A 66 -9.15 3.34 3.36
N CYS A 67 -9.43 4.12 2.33
CA CYS A 67 -8.95 5.50 2.22
C CYS A 67 -9.52 6.38 3.35
N GLU A 68 -10.81 6.27 3.66
CA GLU A 68 -11.45 6.99 4.76
C GLU A 68 -10.85 6.62 6.13
N GLU A 69 -10.64 5.33 6.39
CA GLU A 69 -10.01 4.84 7.63
C GLU A 69 -8.59 5.38 7.80
N LEU A 70 -7.84 5.48 6.71
CA LEU A 70 -6.45 5.97 6.70
C LEU A 70 -6.35 7.49 6.57
N GLY A 71 -7.47 8.20 6.42
CA GLY A 71 -7.48 9.66 6.27
C GLY A 71 -6.87 10.17 4.96
N VAL A 72 -6.89 9.37 3.89
CA VAL A 72 -6.37 9.74 2.56
C VAL A 72 -7.50 9.94 1.55
N LYS A 73 -7.22 10.69 0.47
CA LYS A 73 -8.19 10.92 -0.60
C LYS A 73 -8.57 9.60 -1.29
N SER A 74 -9.86 9.40 -1.53
CA SER A 74 -10.34 8.23 -2.27
C SER A 74 -9.95 8.31 -3.75
N PRO A 75 -9.72 7.17 -4.42
CA PRO A 75 -9.46 7.13 -5.85
C PRO A 75 -10.69 7.64 -6.63
N SER A 76 -10.46 8.39 -7.70
CA SER A 76 -11.49 8.86 -8.61
C SER A 76 -12.05 7.74 -9.49
N ASN A 77 -11.23 6.72 -9.79
CA ASN A 77 -11.64 5.56 -10.56
C ASN A 77 -10.93 4.28 -10.07
N VAL A 78 -11.65 3.16 -10.11
CA VAL A 78 -11.16 1.84 -9.70
C VAL A 78 -11.45 0.85 -10.81
N LYS A 79 -10.38 0.31 -11.40
CA LYS A 79 -10.47 -0.75 -12.40
C LYS A 79 -10.00 -2.08 -11.82
N LEU A 80 -10.90 -3.03 -11.69
CA LEU A 80 -10.57 -4.40 -11.32
C LEU A 80 -10.12 -5.17 -12.56
N PHE A 81 -8.99 -5.87 -12.49
CA PHE A 81 -8.64 -6.87 -13.50
C PHE A 81 -9.39 -8.17 -13.23
N ALA A 82 -9.50 -9.02 -14.26
CA ALA A 82 -10.16 -10.32 -14.14
C ALA A 82 -9.61 -11.08 -12.92
N ALA A 83 -10.50 -11.38 -11.98
CA ALA A 83 -10.12 -11.93 -10.68
C ALA A 83 -9.49 -13.32 -10.87
N LYS A 84 -8.35 -13.54 -10.21
CA LYS A 84 -7.81 -14.88 -10.01
C LYS A 84 -8.50 -15.49 -8.79
N GLU A 85 -8.63 -16.81 -8.74
CA GLU A 85 -9.35 -17.51 -7.66
C GLU A 85 -8.88 -17.16 -6.24
N ARG A 86 -7.64 -16.68 -6.06
CA ARG A 86 -7.05 -16.45 -4.73
C ARG A 86 -7.02 -14.98 -4.27
N SER A 87 -6.95 -14.03 -5.19
CA SER A 87 -6.80 -12.60 -4.88
C SER A 87 -7.08 -11.73 -6.10
N SER A 88 -7.48 -10.48 -5.88
CA SER A 88 -7.71 -9.51 -6.95
C SER A 88 -6.50 -8.57 -7.16
N SER A 89 -6.45 -7.99 -8.35
CA SER A 89 -5.48 -6.97 -8.77
C SER A 89 -6.16 -5.97 -9.71
N GLY A 90 -5.60 -4.78 -9.89
CA GLY A 90 -6.20 -3.76 -10.74
C GLY A 90 -5.52 -2.41 -10.63
N LEU A 91 -6.21 -1.36 -11.10
CA LEU A 91 -5.73 0.02 -11.09
C LEU A 91 -6.61 0.90 -10.22
N LEU A 92 -5.98 1.85 -9.53
CA LEU A 92 -6.60 2.92 -8.78
C LEU A 92 -6.08 4.24 -9.35
N ASP A 93 -6.99 5.14 -9.72
CA ASP A 93 -6.68 6.44 -10.33
C ASP A 93 -7.01 7.57 -9.36
N TRP A 94 -6.12 8.55 -9.26
CA TRP A 94 -6.34 9.79 -8.54
C TRP A 94 -6.21 10.99 -9.48
N GLU A 95 -6.77 12.12 -9.05
CA GLU A 95 -6.69 13.37 -9.82
C GLU A 95 -5.25 13.93 -9.88
N SER A 96 -4.42 13.64 -8.89
CA SER A 96 -3.05 14.14 -8.82
C SER A 96 -2.05 13.07 -8.41
N VAL A 97 -0.80 13.25 -8.84
CA VAL A 97 0.34 12.40 -8.43
C VAL A 97 0.57 12.50 -6.91
N ASN A 98 0.31 13.66 -6.31
CA ASN A 98 0.46 13.86 -4.87
C ASN A 98 -0.52 12.99 -4.09
N ASP A 99 -1.81 13.04 -4.46
CA ASP A 99 -2.85 12.22 -3.83
C ASP A 99 -2.52 10.72 -3.95
N ALA A 100 -2.07 10.28 -5.14
CA ALA A 100 -1.64 8.90 -5.35
C ALA A 100 -0.40 8.53 -4.51
N MET A 101 0.53 9.46 -4.30
CA MET A 101 1.71 9.22 -3.47
C MET A 101 1.35 9.09 -1.98
N GLU A 102 0.47 9.96 -1.47
CA GLU A 102 -0.04 9.88 -0.10
C GLU A 102 -0.81 8.57 0.11
N ALA A 103 -1.70 8.23 -0.81
CA ALA A 103 -2.42 6.96 -0.80
C ALA A 103 -1.46 5.76 -0.87
N LEU A 104 -0.43 5.79 -1.72
CA LEU A 104 0.58 4.75 -1.80
C LEU A 104 1.29 4.56 -0.45
N ALA A 105 1.69 5.65 0.20
CA ALA A 105 2.41 5.60 1.48
C ALA A 105 1.55 4.98 2.59
N MET A 106 0.27 5.35 2.64
CA MET A 106 -0.64 4.93 3.72
C MET A 106 -1.28 3.56 3.48
N MET A 107 -1.69 3.27 2.23
CA MET A 107 -2.42 2.05 1.90
C MET A 107 -1.50 0.86 1.62
N ASN A 108 -0.23 1.09 1.27
CA ASN A 108 0.65 -0.03 0.93
C ASN A 108 0.91 -0.91 2.16
N HIS A 109 0.68 -2.21 2.00
CA HIS A 109 0.69 -3.23 3.04
C HIS A 109 -0.50 -3.20 4.02
N TYR A 110 -1.56 -2.44 3.71
CA TYR A 110 -2.82 -2.51 4.45
C TYR A 110 -3.34 -3.96 4.53
N GLN A 111 -3.83 -4.35 5.70
CA GLN A 111 -4.28 -5.72 5.99
C GLN A 111 -5.78 -5.84 5.74
N MET A 112 -6.16 -6.18 4.49
CA MET A 112 -7.58 -6.37 4.16
C MET A 112 -8.11 -7.66 4.80
N LYS A 113 -9.34 -7.62 5.32
CA LYS A 113 -9.98 -8.77 5.96
C LYS A 113 -10.10 -9.95 4.99
N ASN A 114 -9.87 -11.16 5.50
CA ASN A 114 -10.05 -12.40 4.77
C ASN A 114 -11.12 -13.24 5.48
N PRO A 115 -12.38 -13.26 4.99
CA PRO A 115 -13.43 -14.06 5.62
C PRO A 115 -13.21 -15.57 5.43
N SER A 116 -12.44 -15.97 4.41
CA SER A 116 -12.25 -17.36 3.99
C SER A 116 -11.00 -18.02 4.55
N GLY A 117 -10.20 -17.33 5.36
CA GLY A 117 -8.94 -17.87 5.87
C GLY A 117 -8.38 -17.13 7.08
N PRO A 118 -7.39 -17.72 7.77
CA PRO A 118 -6.86 -17.20 9.03
C PRO A 118 -5.95 -15.97 8.86
N TYR A 119 -5.50 -15.68 7.64
CA TYR A 119 -4.56 -14.59 7.38
C TYR A 119 -5.18 -13.51 6.48
N PRO A 120 -5.03 -12.22 6.84
CA PRO A 120 -5.49 -11.10 6.01
C PRO A 120 -4.73 -11.02 4.68
N TYR A 121 -5.33 -10.30 3.74
CA TYR A 121 -4.73 -9.96 2.46
C TYR A 121 -3.89 -8.69 2.61
N THR A 122 -2.56 -8.85 2.56
CA THR A 122 -1.63 -7.70 2.54
C THR A 122 -1.68 -7.02 1.18
N LEU A 123 -2.29 -5.84 1.12
CA LEU A 123 -2.36 -5.04 -0.10
C LEU A 123 -0.96 -4.64 -0.56
N LYS A 124 -0.68 -4.75 -1.86
CA LYS A 124 0.60 -4.30 -2.44
C LYS A 124 0.33 -3.29 -3.53
N LEU A 125 0.97 -2.14 -3.44
CA LEU A 125 0.81 -1.05 -4.39
C LEU A 125 2.14 -0.71 -5.07
N CYS A 126 2.08 -0.28 -6.33
CA CYS A 126 3.18 0.39 -7.02
C CYS A 126 2.62 1.39 -8.04
N PHE A 127 3.45 2.33 -8.50
CA PHE A 127 3.06 3.19 -9.62
C PHE A 127 2.81 2.36 -10.88
N SER A 128 1.79 2.77 -11.63
CA SER A 128 1.44 2.20 -12.93
C SER A 128 2.00 3.05 -14.06
N THR A 129 2.36 2.40 -15.17
CA THR A 129 2.65 3.08 -16.45
C THR A 129 1.38 3.49 -17.20
N ALA A 130 0.21 3.06 -16.72
CA ALA A 130 -1.07 3.45 -17.31
C ALA A 130 -1.32 4.95 -17.05
N GLN A 131 -1.86 5.64 -18.07
CA GLN A 131 -2.23 7.06 -17.95
C GLN A 131 -3.57 7.24 -17.22
N HIS A 132 -4.47 6.25 -17.29
CA HIS A 132 -5.78 6.25 -16.64
C HIS A 132 -6.21 4.83 -16.26
N ALA A 133 -7.07 4.70 -15.26
CA ALA A 133 -7.78 3.44 -14.97
C ALA A 133 -9.05 3.26 -15.83
N ASN A 134 -8.93 3.38 -17.16
CA ASN A 134 -10.04 3.12 -18.11
C ASN A 134 -10.34 1.63 -18.24
#